data_AF-A0A6H5L7Z5-F1
#
_entry.id   AF-A0A6H5L7Z5-F1
#
_cell.length_a   1.000
_cell.length_b   1.000
_cell.length_c   1.000
_cell.angle_alpha   90.00
_cell.angle_beta   90.00
_cell.angle_gamma   90.00
#
_symmetry.space_group_name_H-M   'P 1'
#
loop_
_entity.id
_entity.type
_entity.pdbx_description
1 polymer ?
#
loop_
_entity_poly.entity_id
_entity_poly.type
_entity_poly.pdbx_seq_one_letter_code
_entity_poly.pdbx_strand_id
1 'polypeptide(L)'
;MLTESRLPSIMRTALAIRAYAVLEIEEGVNKMRHSRYVGDVVKTTAQTVRKWVKEFCQDGKFLISKRLYEIRQADSFIDPEDIAERCREEIDRRLYRRKKTDPWFRVSDFQRWVNTVLLKEVFSGGGGISRTTAHSWICRLGFRWKKSGKCVYVDGHNRPDVEARPEYVAKMLILRKMMSM
;
A
#
# COMPACT_ATOMS: atom_id res chain seq x y z
N MET A 1 5.27 30.66 -38.00
CA MET A 1 4.98 29.24 -37.68
C MET A 1 5.19 29.03 -36.19
N LEU A 2 4.11 28.99 -35.41
CA LEU A 2 4.17 28.68 -33.99
C LEU A 2 4.24 27.16 -33.86
N THR A 3 5.36 26.64 -33.37
CA THR A 3 5.51 25.24 -33.01
C THR A 3 4.55 24.95 -31.84
N GLU A 4 3.60 24.03 -32.05
CA GLU A 4 2.55 23.64 -31.08
C GLU A 4 3.10 23.12 -29.73
N SER A 5 4.41 22.91 -29.63
CA SER A 5 5.14 22.51 -28.42
C SER A 5 5.14 23.57 -27.30
N ARG A 6 4.64 24.78 -27.55
CA ARG A 6 4.58 25.88 -26.55
C ARG A 6 3.15 26.34 -26.22
N LEU A 7 2.14 25.52 -26.44
CA LEU A 7 0.80 25.88 -25.97
C LEU A 7 0.75 25.91 -24.43
N PRO A 8 0.34 27.04 -23.81
CA PRO A 8 0.08 27.11 -22.38
C PRO A 8 -0.81 25.94 -21.94
N SER A 9 -0.59 25.41 -20.73
CA SER A 9 -1.33 24.26 -20.19
C SER A 9 -2.84 24.38 -20.40
N ILE A 10 -3.36 25.61 -20.26
CA ILE A 10 -4.76 25.99 -20.46
C ILE A 10 -5.26 25.66 -21.87
N MET A 11 -4.50 26.05 -22.91
CA MET A 11 -4.87 25.78 -24.30
C MET A 11 -4.83 24.29 -24.60
N ARG A 12 -3.89 23.55 -24.01
CA ARG A 12 -3.81 22.09 -24.15
C ARG A 12 -5.02 21.39 -23.53
N THR A 13 -5.41 21.76 -22.31
CA THR A 13 -6.59 21.17 -21.65
C THR A 13 -7.88 21.47 -22.42
N ALA A 14 -8.09 22.72 -22.83
CA ALA A 14 -9.27 23.11 -23.59
C ALA A 14 -9.34 22.40 -24.96
N LEU A 15 -8.20 22.32 -25.67
CA LEU A 15 -8.10 21.61 -26.94
C LEU A 15 -8.36 20.11 -26.79
N ALA A 16 -7.83 19.49 -25.73
CA ALA A 16 -8.04 18.07 -25.45
C ALA A 16 -9.51 17.74 -25.20
N ILE A 17 -10.19 18.52 -24.36
CA ILE A 17 -11.61 18.30 -24.05
C ILE A 17 -12.47 18.50 -25.29
N ARG A 18 -12.22 19.58 -26.06
CA ARG A 18 -12.96 19.83 -27.30
C ARG A 18 -12.76 18.70 -28.32
N ALA A 19 -11.53 18.28 -28.55
CA ALA A 19 -11.23 17.19 -29.48
C ALA A 19 -11.87 15.88 -29.04
N TYR A 20 -11.86 15.59 -27.73
CA TYR A 20 -12.51 14.40 -27.19
C TYR A 20 -14.04 14.44 -27.37
N ALA A 21 -14.68 15.58 -27.11
CA ALA A 21 -16.12 15.74 -27.28
C ALA A 21 -16.57 15.60 -28.74
N VAL A 22 -15.78 16.13 -29.69
CA VAL A 22 -16.05 15.97 -31.12
C VAL A 22 -16.00 14.49 -31.52
N LEU A 23 -14.99 13.75 -31.06
CA LEU A 23 -14.88 12.32 -31.34
C LEU A 23 -16.02 11.50 -30.73
N GLU A 24 -16.49 11.83 -29.52
CA GLU A 24 -17.66 11.17 -28.95
C GLU A 24 -18.95 11.46 -29.74
N ILE A 25 -19.08 12.65 -30.34
CA ILE A 25 -20.23 13.02 -31.19
C ILE A 25 -20.17 12.31 -32.54
N GLU A 26 -18.98 12.23 -33.16
CA GLU A 26 -18.80 11.69 -34.52
C GLU A 26 -18.73 10.15 -34.56
N GLU A 27 -18.03 9.54 -33.61
CA GLU A 27 -17.74 8.09 -33.61
C GLU A 27 -18.50 7.31 -32.52
N GLY A 28 -19.26 7.99 -31.66
CA GLY A 28 -19.95 7.38 -30.52
C GLY A 28 -19.02 7.09 -29.32
N VAL A 29 -19.52 6.38 -28.30
CA VAL A 29 -18.80 6.24 -27.02
C VAL A 29 -17.64 5.25 -27.12
N ASN A 30 -16.41 5.74 -27.34
CA ASN A 30 -15.19 4.93 -27.26
C ASN A 30 -14.08 5.64 -26.45
N LYS A 31 -14.32 5.70 -25.14
CA LYS A 31 -13.52 6.48 -24.20
C LYS A 31 -12.01 6.18 -24.24
N MET A 32 -11.65 4.93 -24.47
CA MET A 32 -10.25 4.47 -24.47
C MET A 32 -9.50 4.84 -25.74
N ARG A 33 -10.15 4.70 -26.90
CA ARG A 33 -9.56 5.07 -28.20
C ARG A 33 -9.42 6.59 -28.32
N HIS A 34 -10.48 7.33 -27.98
CA HIS A 34 -10.50 8.79 -28.10
C HIS A 34 -9.48 9.46 -27.19
N SER A 35 -9.33 8.98 -25.95
CA SER A 35 -8.34 9.55 -25.04
C SER A 35 -6.88 9.29 -25.44
N ARG A 36 -6.60 8.16 -26.12
CA ARG A 36 -5.26 7.89 -26.68
C ARG A 36 -4.96 8.83 -27.84
N TYR A 37 -5.86 8.91 -28.81
CA TYR A 37 -5.70 9.79 -29.97
C TYR A 37 -5.53 11.26 -29.55
N VAL A 38 -6.40 11.76 -28.69
CA VAL A 38 -6.31 13.14 -28.18
C VAL A 38 -5.03 13.36 -27.37
N GLY A 39 -4.59 12.36 -26.60
CA GLY A 39 -3.32 12.41 -25.86
C GLY A 39 -2.12 12.60 -26.79
N ASP A 40 -2.08 11.87 -27.90
CA ASP A 40 -0.99 11.94 -28.89
C ASP A 40 -0.94 13.29 -29.62
N VAL A 41 -2.11 13.88 -29.90
CA VAL A 41 -2.26 15.22 -30.52
C VAL A 41 -1.81 16.31 -29.54
N VAL A 42 -2.29 16.26 -28.30
CA VAL A 42 -2.04 17.31 -27.29
C VAL A 42 -0.71 17.09 -26.54
N LYS A 43 0.03 16.03 -26.88
CA LYS A 43 1.29 15.62 -26.25
C LYS A 43 1.13 15.43 -24.73
N THR A 44 0.10 14.71 -24.33
CA THR A 44 -0.17 14.34 -22.94
C THR A 44 -0.63 12.89 -22.83
N THR A 45 -0.68 12.34 -21.62
CA THR A 45 -1.11 10.94 -21.44
C THR A 45 -2.63 10.83 -21.56
N ALA A 46 -3.09 9.71 -22.13
CA ALA A 46 -4.53 9.41 -22.24
C ALA A 46 -5.25 9.44 -20.87
N GLN A 47 -4.54 9.10 -19.79
CA GLN A 47 -5.05 9.20 -18.43
C GLN A 47 -5.32 10.64 -18.02
N THR A 48 -4.43 11.56 -18.39
CA THR A 48 -4.58 12.99 -18.13
C THR A 48 -5.77 13.55 -18.90
N VAL A 49 -5.94 13.17 -20.17
CA VAL A 49 -7.12 13.55 -20.97
C VAL A 49 -8.41 13.07 -20.31
N ARG A 50 -8.48 11.80 -19.89
CA ARG A 50 -9.66 11.26 -19.21
C ARG A 50 -9.95 11.95 -17.88
N LYS A 51 -8.91 12.29 -17.13
CA LYS A 51 -9.04 13.07 -15.89
C LYS A 51 -9.66 14.43 -16.17
N TRP A 52 -9.13 15.17 -17.15
CA TRP A 52 -9.66 16.47 -17.54
C TRP A 52 -11.11 16.41 -18.04
N VAL A 53 -11.44 15.43 -18.87
CA VAL A 53 -12.82 15.24 -19.35
C VAL A 53 -13.74 14.90 -18.19
N LYS A 54 -13.33 14.00 -17.29
CA LYS A 54 -14.12 13.62 -16.11
C LYS A 54 -14.38 14.82 -15.19
N GLU A 55 -13.34 15.60 -14.89
CA GLU A 55 -13.45 16.82 -14.07
C GLU A 55 -14.36 17.85 -14.75
N PHE A 56 -14.25 18.02 -16.07
CA PHE A 56 -15.10 18.92 -16.85
C PHE A 56 -16.57 18.49 -16.85
N CYS A 57 -16.86 17.20 -17.05
CA CYS A 57 -18.22 16.67 -17.01
C CYS A 57 -18.87 16.77 -15.61
N GLN A 58 -18.07 16.73 -14.55
CA GLN A 58 -18.57 16.80 -13.17
C GLN A 58 -18.86 18.24 -12.74
N ASP A 59 -17.94 19.16 -12.99
CA ASP A 59 -18.00 20.51 -12.40
C ASP A 59 -18.29 21.63 -13.42
N GLY A 60 -18.25 21.33 -14.73
CA GLY A 60 -18.38 22.30 -15.81
C GLY A 60 -17.24 23.33 -15.85
N LYS A 61 -16.17 23.11 -15.09
CA LYS A 61 -15.06 24.05 -14.88
C LYS A 61 -13.73 23.41 -15.22
N PHE A 62 -12.80 24.23 -15.71
CA PHE A 62 -11.40 23.84 -15.88
C PHE A 62 -10.70 23.97 -14.53
N LEU A 63 -10.18 22.87 -13.97
CA LEU A 63 -9.22 22.95 -12.87
C LEU A 63 -7.90 23.51 -13.42
N ILE A 64 -7.80 24.83 -13.44
CA ILE A 64 -6.53 25.54 -13.60
C ILE A 64 -5.72 25.15 -12.36
N SER A 65 -4.75 24.26 -12.56
CA SER A 65 -3.76 23.96 -11.54
C SER A 65 -3.07 25.27 -11.12
N LYS A 66 -3.52 25.87 -10.02
CA LYS A 66 -2.79 26.88 -9.25
C LYS A 66 -1.65 26.23 -8.43
N ARG A 67 -1.05 25.13 -8.88
CA ARG A 67 0.02 24.44 -8.15
C ARG A 67 1.38 24.82 -8.73
N LEU A 68 1.91 25.95 -8.28
CA LEU A 68 3.35 26.20 -8.33
C LEU A 68 4.06 25.93 -6.99
N TYR A 69 3.38 25.82 -5.84
CA TYR A 69 4.09 25.62 -4.55
C TYR A 69 3.39 24.77 -3.47
N GLU A 70 2.14 24.37 -3.62
CA GLU A 70 1.42 23.67 -2.54
C GLU A 70 1.42 22.15 -2.75
N ILE A 71 2.22 21.49 -1.91
CA ILE A 71 2.33 20.05 -1.68
C ILE A 71 2.80 19.26 -2.91
N ARG A 72 4.11 19.04 -3.01
CA ARG A 72 4.66 17.91 -3.75
C ARG A 72 4.17 16.61 -3.08
N GLN A 73 2.93 16.21 -3.34
CA GLN A 73 2.57 14.80 -3.27
C GLN A 73 3.26 14.17 -4.47
N ALA A 74 4.55 13.90 -4.34
CA ALA A 74 5.20 12.99 -5.28
C ALA A 74 4.44 11.68 -5.14
N ASP A 75 3.76 11.27 -6.20
CA ASP A 75 3.10 9.97 -6.25
C ASP A 75 4.13 8.93 -5.80
N SER A 76 3.77 8.16 -4.78
CA SER A 76 4.68 7.20 -4.22
C SER A 76 4.94 6.13 -5.28
N PHE A 77 6.18 5.64 -5.40
CA PHE A 77 6.49 4.62 -6.40
C PHE A 77 5.70 3.31 -6.22
N ILE A 78 5.00 3.12 -5.11
CA ILE A 78 4.10 1.99 -4.88
C ILE A 78 2.67 2.23 -5.40
N ASP A 79 2.32 3.46 -5.75
CA ASP A 79 0.96 3.82 -6.17
C ASP A 79 0.56 3.20 -7.53
N PRO A 80 1.48 2.98 -8.50
CA PRO A 80 1.16 2.18 -9.67
C PRO A 80 0.78 0.74 -9.30
N GLU A 81 -0.38 0.30 -9.79
CA GLU A 81 -0.99 -1.00 -9.47
C GLU A 81 -0.05 -2.18 -9.75
N ASP A 82 0.65 -2.16 -10.88
CA ASP A 82 1.62 -3.20 -11.25
C ASP A 82 2.77 -3.33 -10.24
N ILE A 83 3.25 -2.20 -9.70
CA ILE A 83 4.35 -2.19 -8.72
C ILE A 83 3.85 -2.69 -7.36
N ALA A 84 2.64 -2.29 -6.98
CA ALA A 84 2.00 -2.78 -5.76
C ALA A 84 1.80 -4.30 -5.81
N GLU A 85 1.30 -4.83 -6.93
CA GLU A 85 1.04 -6.25 -7.12
C GLU A 85 2.33 -7.07 -7.01
N ARG A 86 3.39 -6.67 -7.73
CA ARG A 86 4.70 -7.32 -7.64
C ARG A 86 5.28 -7.31 -6.22
N CYS A 87 5.05 -6.23 -5.47
CA CYS A 87 5.47 -6.18 -4.07
C CYS A 87 4.67 -7.16 -3.20
N ARG A 88 3.35 -7.30 -3.42
CA ARG A 88 2.52 -8.29 -2.69
C ARG A 88 2.99 -9.70 -2.98
N GLU A 89 3.20 -10.04 -4.25
CA GLU A 89 3.67 -11.37 -4.67
C GLU A 89 4.99 -11.74 -4.00
N GLU A 90 5.97 -10.82 -3.95
CA GLU A 90 7.24 -11.08 -3.29
C GLU A 90 7.09 -11.27 -1.79
N ILE A 91 6.25 -10.46 -1.13
CA ILE A 91 5.98 -10.61 0.31
C ILE A 91 5.30 -11.95 0.59
N ASP A 92 4.26 -12.31 -0.17
CA ASP A 92 3.55 -13.58 -0.03
C ASP A 92 4.44 -14.79 -0.29
N ARG A 93 5.32 -14.69 -1.29
CA ARG A 93 6.32 -15.72 -1.57
C ARG A 93 7.24 -15.96 -0.37
N ARG A 94 7.65 -14.89 0.35
CA ARG A 94 8.54 -15.00 1.51
C ARG A 94 7.84 -15.30 2.84
N LEU A 95 6.53 -15.08 2.93
CA LEU A 95 5.76 -15.38 4.13
C LEU A 95 5.10 -16.75 4.07
N TYR A 96 4.38 -17.06 2.99
CA TYR A 96 3.55 -18.26 2.88
C TYR A 96 4.21 -19.39 2.09
N ARG A 97 5.07 -19.07 1.12
CA ARG A 97 5.80 -20.09 0.31
C ARG A 97 7.23 -20.32 0.79
N ARG A 98 7.53 -19.88 2.01
CA ARG A 98 8.82 -20.03 2.68
C ARG A 98 9.14 -21.50 2.95
N LYS A 99 10.38 -21.94 2.66
CA LYS A 99 10.88 -23.23 3.14
C LYS A 99 11.23 -23.13 4.62
N LYS A 100 11.12 -24.25 5.36
CA LYS A 100 11.45 -24.30 6.80
C LYS A 100 12.87 -23.82 7.12
N THR A 101 13.79 -24.00 6.18
CA THR A 101 15.20 -23.58 6.24
C THR A 101 15.42 -22.09 5.99
N ASP A 102 14.47 -21.38 5.38
CA ASP A 102 14.68 -19.99 5.03
C ASP A 102 14.59 -19.10 6.27
N PRO A 103 15.43 -18.05 6.34
CA PRO A 103 15.38 -17.08 7.42
C PRO A 103 14.02 -16.38 7.47
N TRP A 104 13.65 -15.93 8.67
CA TRP A 104 12.44 -15.13 8.86
C TRP A 104 12.49 -13.86 8.01
N PHE A 105 11.36 -13.51 7.38
CA PHE A 105 11.22 -12.30 6.58
C PHE A 105 11.53 -11.05 7.40
N ARG A 106 12.53 -10.27 6.96
CA ARG A 106 12.87 -8.97 7.54
C ARG A 106 12.58 -7.87 6.55
N VAL A 107 12.22 -6.69 7.07
CA VAL A 107 12.06 -5.46 6.26
C VAL A 107 13.33 -5.16 5.44
N SER A 108 14.51 -5.46 5.97
CA SER A 108 15.79 -5.28 5.26
C SER A 108 15.91 -6.15 4.01
N ASP A 109 15.33 -7.34 4.02
CA ASP A 109 15.40 -8.25 2.88
C ASP A 109 14.46 -7.79 1.76
N PHE A 110 13.28 -7.28 2.14
CA PHE A 110 12.37 -6.63 1.22
C PHE A 110 12.98 -5.36 0.62
N GLN A 111 13.55 -4.48 1.45
CA GLN A 111 14.25 -3.28 0.98
C GLN A 111 15.36 -3.63 -0.03
N ARG A 112 16.17 -4.65 0.28
CA ARG A 112 17.22 -5.11 -0.62
C ARG A 112 16.63 -5.53 -1.96
N TRP A 113 15.61 -6.40 -1.95
CA TRP A 113 14.95 -6.84 -3.18
C TRP A 113 14.36 -5.68 -3.99
N VAL A 114 13.68 -4.72 -3.34
CA VAL A 114 13.13 -3.55 -4.03
C VAL A 114 14.25 -2.75 -4.72
N ASN A 115 15.36 -2.50 -4.04
CA ASN A 115 16.46 -1.70 -4.58
C ASN A 115 17.27 -2.44 -5.65
N THR A 116 17.39 -3.77 -5.58
CA THR A 116 18.23 -4.54 -6.50
C THR A 116 17.48 -5.11 -7.69
N VAL A 117 16.18 -5.37 -7.55
CA VAL A 117 15.36 -6.03 -8.58
C VAL A 117 14.31 -5.05 -9.08
N LEU A 118 13.32 -4.73 -8.25
CA LEU A 118 12.13 -3.99 -8.67
C LEU A 118 12.46 -2.61 -9.25
N LEU A 119 13.21 -1.79 -8.50
CA LEU A 119 13.55 -0.45 -8.94
C LEU A 119 14.53 -0.44 -10.11
N LYS A 120 15.42 -1.44 -10.24
CA LYS A 120 16.32 -1.52 -11.40
C LYS A 120 15.60 -1.88 -12.69
N GLU A 121 14.59 -2.74 -12.61
CA GLU A 121 13.79 -3.14 -13.77
C GLU A 121 12.83 -2.02 -14.22
N VAL A 122 12.25 -1.30 -13.24
CA VAL A 122 11.24 -0.26 -13.52
C VAL A 122 11.89 1.11 -13.77
N PHE A 123 13.03 1.41 -13.16
CA PHE A 123 13.69 2.71 -13.23
C PHE A 123 15.19 2.56 -13.56
N SER A 124 15.62 3.23 -14.63
CA SER A 124 17.04 3.25 -15.04
C SER A 124 17.93 4.18 -14.17
N GLY A 125 17.40 4.71 -13.06
CA GLY A 125 18.05 5.72 -12.21
C GLY A 125 18.60 5.14 -10.90
N GLY A 126 19.66 5.75 -10.36
CA GLY A 126 20.41 5.26 -9.18
C GLY A 126 19.78 5.50 -7.80
N GLY A 127 18.45 5.64 -7.70
CA GLY A 127 17.76 5.89 -6.44
C GLY A 127 17.20 4.61 -5.80
N GLY A 128 17.54 4.36 -4.53
CA GLY A 128 16.95 3.29 -3.73
C GLY A 128 16.01 3.83 -2.66
N ILE A 129 15.16 2.96 -2.11
CA ILE A 129 14.36 3.26 -0.93
C ILE A 129 15.11 2.97 0.37
N SER A 130 14.81 3.77 1.39
CA SER A 130 15.28 3.54 2.75
C SER A 130 14.53 2.37 3.41
N ARG A 131 15.07 1.83 4.52
CA ARG A 131 14.38 0.81 5.33
C ARG A 131 13.04 1.31 5.86
N THR A 132 12.97 2.58 6.26
CA THR A 132 11.74 3.21 6.78
C THR A 132 10.67 3.29 5.68
N THR A 133 11.07 3.67 4.47
CA THR A 133 10.20 3.68 3.29
C THR A 133 9.71 2.27 2.97
N ALA A 134 10.60 1.28 3.00
CA ALA A 134 10.25 -0.13 2.78
C ALA A 134 9.24 -0.63 3.83
N HIS A 135 9.42 -0.26 5.10
CA HIS A 135 8.44 -0.58 6.15
C HIS A 135 7.08 0.06 5.89
N SER A 136 7.05 1.36 5.54
CA SER A 136 5.83 2.08 5.19
C SER A 136 5.09 1.42 4.03
N TRP A 137 5.82 1.01 2.99
CA TRP A 137 5.28 0.29 1.84
C TRP A 137 4.61 -1.03 2.22
N ILE A 138 5.28 -1.87 3.02
CA ILE A 138 4.71 -3.12 3.53
C ILE A 138 3.36 -2.84 4.25
N CYS A 139 3.31 -1.79 5.08
CA CYS A 139 2.07 -1.42 5.76
C CYS A 139 0.97 -0.93 4.81
N ARG A 140 1.32 -0.13 3.79
CA ARG A 140 0.38 0.36 2.76
C ARG A 140 -0.18 -0.77 1.90
N LEU A 141 0.58 -1.84 1.69
CA LEU A 141 0.12 -3.04 0.98
C LEU A 141 -0.83 -3.91 1.83
N GLY A 142 -1.09 -3.54 3.09
CA GLY A 142 -2.03 -4.24 3.98
C GLY A 142 -1.38 -5.21 4.97
N PHE A 143 -0.05 -5.36 4.96
CA PHE A 143 0.64 -6.25 5.90
C PHE A 143 0.92 -5.55 7.24
N ARG A 144 0.69 -6.26 8.34
CA ARG A 144 0.98 -5.76 9.70
C ARG A 144 1.78 -6.78 10.49
N TRP A 145 2.77 -6.30 11.22
CA TRP A 145 3.50 -7.11 12.19
C TRP A 145 2.60 -7.37 13.40
N LYS A 146 2.29 -8.64 13.66
CA LYS A 146 1.63 -9.06 14.90
C LYS A 146 2.65 -9.72 15.80
N LYS A 147 2.86 -9.15 16.99
CA LYS A 147 3.55 -9.88 18.07
C LYS A 147 2.56 -10.89 18.65
N SER A 148 2.79 -12.18 18.40
CA SER A 148 2.12 -13.22 19.18
C SER A 148 2.84 -13.34 20.52
N GLY A 149 2.29 -12.72 21.55
CA GLY A 149 2.67 -13.08 22.92
C GLY A 149 2.24 -14.53 23.14
N LYS A 150 3.19 -15.41 23.43
CA LYS A 150 2.82 -16.70 24.01
C LYS A 150 2.25 -16.38 25.39
N CYS A 151 0.96 -16.59 25.59
CA CYS A 151 0.42 -16.71 26.94
C CYS A 151 1.04 -17.98 27.54
N VAL A 152 2.21 -17.84 28.16
CA VAL A 152 2.78 -18.88 29.00
C VAL A 152 1.92 -18.90 30.26
N TYR A 153 0.97 -19.83 30.32
CA TYR A 153 0.34 -20.17 31.58
C TYR A 153 1.38 -20.91 32.41
N VAL A 154 1.93 -20.23 33.42
CA VAL A 154 2.70 -20.90 34.45
C VAL A 154 1.66 -21.63 35.31
N ASP A 155 1.58 -22.95 35.15
CA ASP A 155 0.69 -23.76 35.97
C ASP A 155 1.13 -23.64 37.44
N GLY A 156 0.25 -23.06 38.26
CA GLY A 156 0.49 -22.86 39.68
C GLY A 156 0.39 -24.14 40.50
N HIS A 157 0.05 -25.29 39.88
CA HIS A 157 -0.12 -26.56 40.58
C HIS A 157 1.14 -27.05 41.29
N ASN A 158 2.33 -26.75 40.75
CA ASN A 158 3.62 -27.19 41.30
C ASN A 158 4.29 -26.11 42.18
N ARG A 159 3.54 -25.13 42.70
CA ARG A 159 4.13 -24.19 43.66
C ARG A 159 4.22 -24.88 45.03
N PRO A 160 5.34 -24.77 45.76
CA PRO A 160 5.52 -25.45 47.05
C PRO A 160 4.49 -25.01 48.11
N ASP A 161 3.93 -23.79 48.01
CA ASP A 161 2.85 -23.32 48.89
C ASP A 161 1.48 -23.96 48.57
N VAL A 162 1.29 -24.47 47.36
CA VAL A 162 0.08 -25.18 46.92
C VAL A 162 0.19 -26.68 47.24
N GLU A 163 1.39 -27.26 47.21
CA GLU A 163 1.63 -28.67 47.56
C GLU A 163 1.53 -28.95 49.07
N ALA A 164 1.71 -27.95 49.94
CA ALA A 164 1.55 -28.10 51.41
C ALA A 164 0.09 -28.27 51.87
N ARG A 165 -0.88 -28.12 50.96
CA ARG A 165 -2.33 -28.12 51.23
C ARG A 165 -2.88 -29.40 51.90
N PRO A 166 -2.37 -30.63 51.68
CA PRO A 166 -2.89 -31.84 52.32
C PRO A 166 -2.81 -31.80 53.85
N GLU A 167 -1.72 -31.27 54.40
CA GLU A 167 -1.51 -31.17 55.85
C GLU A 167 -2.45 -30.15 56.49
N TYR A 168 -2.69 -29.02 55.81
CA TYR A 168 -3.64 -28.00 56.26
C TYR A 168 -5.08 -28.50 56.20
N VAL A 169 -5.45 -29.23 55.14
CA VAL A 169 -6.79 -29.84 55.03
C VAL A 169 -6.99 -30.89 56.13
N ALA A 170 -5.99 -31.73 56.40
CA ALA A 170 -6.05 -32.70 57.49
C ALA A 170 -6.23 -32.02 58.86
N LYS A 171 -5.44 -30.98 59.16
CA LYS A 171 -5.58 -30.19 60.40
C LYS A 171 -6.96 -29.53 60.52
N MET A 172 -7.48 -28.96 59.44
CA MET A 172 -8.81 -28.33 59.40
C MET A 172 -9.93 -29.33 59.62
N LEU A 173 -9.83 -30.55 59.07
CA LEU A 173 -10.81 -31.61 59.29
C LEU A 173 -10.81 -32.10 60.74
N ILE A 174 -9.62 -32.22 61.35
CA ILE A 174 -9.48 -32.57 62.77
C ILE A 174 -10.10 -31.49 63.66
N LEU A 175 -9.75 -30.23 63.45
CA LEU A 175 -10.29 -29.10 64.21
C LEU A 175 -11.81 -28.99 64.08
N ARG A 176 -12.35 -29.16 62.86
CA ARG A 176 -13.80 -29.19 62.63
C ARG A 176 -14.49 -30.29 63.43
N LYS A 177 -13.89 -31.49 63.51
CA LYS A 177 -14.45 -32.62 64.26
C LYS A 177 -14.43 -32.37 65.78
N MET A 178 -13.37 -31.73 66.29
CA MET A 178 -13.27 -31.36 67.71
C MET A 178 -14.24 -30.24 68.10
N MET A 179 -14.56 -29.32 67.18
CA MET A 179 -15.53 -28.25 67.42
C MET A 179 -17.01 -28.70 67.29
N SER A 180 -17.24 -29.90 66.77
CA SER A 180 -18.58 -30.49 66.61
C SER A 180 -18.94 -31.54 67.68
N MET A 181 -18.04 -31.76 68.65
CA MET A 181 -18.29 -32.50 69.90
C MET A 181 -18.63 -31.50 71.01
#